data_AF-A0A260BR79-F1
#
_entry.id   AF-A0A260BR79-F1
#
_cell.length_a   1.000
_cell.length_b   1.000
_cell.length_c   1.000
_cell.angle_alpha   90.00
_cell.angle_beta   90.00
_cell.angle_gamma   90.00
#
_symmetry.space_group_name_H-M   'P 1'
#
loop_
_entity.id
_entity.type
_entity.pdbx_description
1 polymer ?
#
loop_
_entity_poly.entity_id
_entity_poly.type
_entity_poly.pdbx_seq_one_letter_code
_entity_poly.pdbx_strand_id
1 'polypeptide(L)'
;MTPQAPLLVIPPLSDPTRTVTDPGPRVLDLNTNFRNRAADPARLSASAETAEPLDALFLHAATAIFARKRQDEATLRAMGVALRSMTAHDETLRMTADDVEIVDGSTESSKDVANAGRRTTLFGPEVALAAEAAGRGPMRVLVDTDQQLPAAIAIVLGSASNNIALCGKFALAHRATLSRLPELRGTTISAWVPRWQLAPQWSDGKRVTAVTDPAHPTQGEPWVGWLDVASLLHTPESALALCRGVILTAAARSGRTQFTSGVNGTTVDIADVVRRMPSDVPIRVELLVGAPGVESEAVKETAHALANDDELRLAGLRPFRLSVNAHGSWGGRQLTHRPQPTSRDLPRSRDFDAAKTIEHQMISGTIAELLAELSPAVELLPGRFAATAPMSTTGQDGWSANAQVVRNDGLGPDSRGPGYFVVNLRSGSAFRLHPRLSSVVDRLARGDRSVAQQLSDRVRNRLSGQLVGAGVWRGSL
;
A
#
# COMPACT_ATOMS: atom_id res chain seq x y z
N MET A 1 6.73 -35.68 25.53
CA MET A 1 6.70 -34.22 25.41
C MET A 1 6.17 -33.88 24.03
N THR A 2 5.03 -33.21 23.94
CA THR A 2 4.50 -32.69 22.67
C THR A 2 5.46 -31.61 22.16
N PRO A 3 5.90 -31.63 20.89
CA PRO A 3 6.78 -30.59 20.36
C PRO A 3 6.11 -29.23 20.52
N GLN A 4 6.80 -28.29 21.16
CA GLN A 4 6.31 -26.93 21.34
C GLN A 4 6.06 -26.31 19.96
N ALA A 5 4.84 -25.82 19.72
CA ALA A 5 4.52 -25.15 18.46
C ALA A 5 5.49 -23.97 18.26
N PRO A 6 6.09 -23.82 17.06
CA PRO A 6 7.06 -22.76 16.82
C PRO A 6 6.39 -21.39 16.91
N LEU A 7 7.15 -20.41 17.38
CA LEU A 7 6.73 -19.01 17.38
C LEU A 7 6.74 -18.47 15.95
N LEU A 8 5.63 -17.91 15.49
CA LEU A 8 5.58 -17.18 14.23
C LEU A 8 5.97 -15.71 14.46
N VAL A 9 6.98 -15.25 13.73
CA VAL A 9 7.41 -13.86 13.71
C VAL A 9 6.90 -13.20 12.43
N ILE A 10 6.12 -12.14 12.60
CA ILE A 10 5.72 -11.25 11.51
C ILE A 10 6.73 -10.09 11.48
N PRO A 11 7.65 -10.02 10.51
CA PRO A 11 8.67 -8.98 10.49
C PRO A 11 8.06 -7.61 10.14
N PRO A 12 8.77 -6.50 10.45
CA PRO A 12 8.47 -5.18 9.92
C PRO A 12 8.16 -5.18 8.42
N LEU A 13 7.33 -4.21 8.00
CA LEU A 13 6.93 -3.97 6.60
C LEU A 13 5.96 -5.01 6.02
N SER A 14 5.29 -5.74 6.90
CA SER A 14 4.09 -6.50 6.55
C SER A 14 2.87 -5.57 6.40
N ASP A 15 1.85 -6.00 5.66
CA ASP A 15 0.61 -5.22 5.50
C ASP A 15 -0.10 -5.01 6.86
N PRO A 16 -0.37 -3.75 7.28
CA PRO A 16 -0.98 -3.45 8.56
C PRO A 16 -2.46 -3.72 8.67
N THR A 17 -3.13 -3.99 7.56
CA THR A 17 -4.55 -4.35 7.54
C THR A 17 -4.79 -5.82 7.81
N ARG A 18 -3.72 -6.63 7.91
CA ARG A 18 -3.81 -8.08 7.99
C ARG A 18 -3.24 -8.65 9.27
N THR A 19 -3.79 -9.81 9.64
CA THR A 19 -3.23 -10.69 10.66
C THR A 19 -3.33 -12.14 10.20
N VAL A 20 -2.48 -13.00 10.75
CA VAL A 20 -2.50 -14.45 10.48
C VAL A 20 -3.69 -15.10 11.20
N THR A 21 -4.38 -16.03 10.53
CA THR A 21 -5.56 -16.76 11.06
C THR A 21 -5.25 -18.10 11.70
N ASP A 22 -4.08 -18.67 11.45
CA ASP A 22 -3.85 -20.09 11.70
C ASP A 22 -3.76 -20.42 13.21
N PRO A 23 -4.59 -21.37 13.71
CA PRO A 23 -4.46 -21.85 15.08
C PRO A 23 -3.18 -22.70 15.19
N GLY A 24 -2.29 -22.34 16.11
CA GLY A 24 -1.10 -23.15 16.38
C GLY A 24 0.08 -22.33 16.91
N PRO A 25 0.74 -21.53 16.07
CA PRO A 25 1.90 -20.77 16.50
C PRO A 25 1.49 -19.60 17.40
N ARG A 26 2.24 -19.39 18.48
CA ARG A 26 2.25 -18.10 19.16
C ARG A 26 2.77 -17.06 18.17
N VAL A 27 2.12 -15.89 18.09
CA VAL A 27 2.54 -14.84 17.15
C VAL A 27 3.32 -13.76 17.89
N LEU A 28 4.51 -13.43 17.37
CA LEU A 28 5.27 -12.24 17.71
C LEU A 28 5.16 -11.27 16.53
N ASP A 29 4.26 -10.29 16.65
CA ASP A 29 4.02 -9.30 15.59
C ASP A 29 4.96 -8.10 15.74
N LEU A 30 6.15 -8.20 15.16
CA LEU A 30 7.14 -7.13 15.13
C LEU A 30 6.74 -6.00 14.18
N ASN A 31 5.89 -6.28 13.18
CA ASN A 31 5.33 -5.24 12.33
C ASN A 31 4.48 -4.26 13.14
N THR A 32 3.62 -4.77 14.03
CA THR A 32 2.84 -3.91 14.92
C THR A 32 3.75 -3.06 15.83
N ASN A 33 4.83 -3.63 16.39
CA ASN A 33 5.79 -2.87 17.20
C ASN A 33 6.46 -1.75 16.40
N PHE A 34 7.00 -2.08 15.23
CA PHE A 34 7.66 -1.14 14.32
C PHE A 34 6.74 0.02 13.91
N ARG A 35 5.50 -0.30 13.53
CA ARG A 35 4.49 0.70 13.14
C ARG A 35 4.11 1.62 14.28
N ASN A 36 3.93 1.09 15.50
CA ASN A 36 3.59 1.92 16.65
C ASN A 36 4.71 2.92 16.96
N ARG A 37 5.97 2.49 16.86
CA ARG A 37 7.13 3.37 16.97
C ARG A 37 7.19 4.38 15.81
N ALA A 38 6.84 3.97 14.60
CA ALA A 38 6.77 4.89 13.46
C ALA A 38 5.70 5.97 13.65
N ALA A 39 4.53 5.58 14.12
CA ALA A 39 3.38 6.45 14.33
C ALA A 39 3.43 7.24 15.64
N ASP A 40 4.50 7.14 16.44
CA ASP A 40 4.63 7.85 17.71
C ASP A 40 4.54 9.38 17.50
N PRO A 41 3.51 10.06 18.06
CA PRO A 41 3.36 11.51 17.94
C PRO A 41 4.58 12.31 18.40
N ALA A 42 5.28 11.86 19.45
CA ALA A 42 6.44 12.57 19.97
C ALA A 42 7.60 12.53 18.96
N ARG A 43 7.82 11.35 18.36
CA ARG A 43 8.81 11.15 17.29
C ARG A 43 8.49 11.99 16.06
N LEU A 44 7.23 11.96 15.59
CA LEU A 44 6.82 12.72 14.40
C LEU A 44 6.94 14.23 14.62
N SER A 45 6.62 14.70 15.83
CA SER A 45 6.78 16.11 16.19
C SER A 45 8.25 16.52 16.20
N ALA A 46 9.13 15.72 16.83
CA ALA A 46 10.57 15.98 16.82
C ALA A 46 11.15 15.96 15.39
N SER A 47 10.73 15.01 14.55
CA SER A 47 11.13 14.99 13.14
C SER A 47 10.68 16.23 12.36
N ALA A 48 9.52 16.80 12.70
CA ALA A 48 9.00 17.99 12.03
C ALA A 48 9.84 19.24 12.31
N GLU A 49 10.51 19.31 13.46
CA GLU A 49 11.37 20.45 13.84
C GLU A 49 12.61 20.59 12.96
N THR A 50 13.10 19.48 12.40
CA THR A 50 14.32 19.44 11.56
C THR A 50 14.01 19.17 10.10
N ALA A 51 12.74 19.00 9.72
CA ALA A 51 12.34 18.71 8.36
C ALA A 51 12.25 19.98 7.50
N GLU A 52 12.32 19.79 6.18
CA GLU A 52 11.97 20.86 5.24
C GLU A 52 10.54 21.36 5.49
N PRO A 53 10.24 22.65 5.24
CA PRO A 53 8.95 23.25 5.61
C PRO A 53 7.71 22.50 5.13
N LEU A 54 7.76 21.93 3.93
CA LEU A 54 6.64 21.15 3.38
C LEU A 54 6.49 19.79 4.11
N ASP A 55 7.59 19.11 4.39
CA ASP A 55 7.58 17.82 5.09
C ASP A 55 7.13 17.97 6.54
N ALA A 56 7.53 19.06 7.21
CA ALA A 56 7.04 19.41 8.53
C ALA A 56 5.50 19.51 8.58
N LEU A 57 4.88 20.14 7.57
CA LEU A 57 3.42 20.21 7.47
C LEU A 57 2.78 18.83 7.32
N PHE A 58 3.37 17.94 6.52
CA PHE A 58 2.88 16.56 6.38
C PHE A 58 3.04 15.75 7.67
N LEU A 59 4.13 15.94 8.41
CA LEU A 59 4.37 15.28 9.70
C LEU A 59 3.37 15.72 10.77
N HIS A 60 3.08 17.01 10.85
CA HIS A 60 2.04 17.51 11.74
C HIS A 60 0.65 17.00 11.34
N ALA A 61 0.34 16.94 10.04
CA ALA A 61 -0.92 16.38 9.56
C ALA A 61 -1.05 14.88 9.91
N ALA A 62 0.02 14.10 9.72
CA ALA A 62 0.06 12.70 10.11
C ALA A 62 -0.11 12.51 11.63
N THR A 63 0.55 13.35 12.44
CA THR A 63 0.41 13.36 13.90
C THR A 63 -1.04 13.59 14.33
N ALA A 64 -1.70 14.59 13.74
CA ALA A 64 -3.11 14.87 14.00
C ALA A 64 -4.04 13.72 13.55
N ILE A 65 -3.71 13.02 12.46
CA ILE A 65 -4.47 11.84 12.01
C ILE A 65 -4.32 10.69 13.02
N PHE A 66 -3.11 10.36 13.45
CA PHE A 66 -2.89 9.30 14.44
C PHE A 66 -3.58 9.60 15.77
N ALA A 67 -3.62 10.88 16.18
CA ALA A 67 -4.31 11.30 17.40
C ALA A 67 -5.83 10.99 17.40
N ARG A 68 -6.45 10.86 16.21
CA ARG A 68 -7.88 10.49 16.08
C ARG A 68 -8.16 9.04 16.48
N LYS A 69 -7.14 8.17 16.48
CA LYS A 69 -7.25 6.73 16.79
C LYS A 69 -8.31 5.99 15.96
N ARG A 70 -8.54 6.42 14.72
CA ARG A 70 -9.41 5.75 13.74
C ARG A 70 -8.60 4.77 12.91
N GLN A 71 -9.23 3.74 12.36
CA GLN A 71 -8.62 2.83 11.39
C GLN A 71 -9.29 3.07 10.04
N ASP A 72 -8.68 3.94 9.24
CA ASP A 72 -9.21 4.38 7.96
C ASP A 72 -8.08 4.64 6.96
N GLU A 73 -8.44 4.95 5.71
CA GLU A 73 -7.47 5.23 4.65
C GLU A 73 -6.51 6.38 5.00
N ALA A 74 -6.96 7.36 5.80
CA ALA A 74 -6.12 8.47 6.25
C ALA A 74 -5.00 8.01 7.17
N THR A 75 -5.29 7.06 8.05
CA THR A 75 -4.32 6.44 8.96
C THR A 75 -3.24 5.68 8.19
N LEU A 76 -3.60 4.98 7.11
CA LEU A 76 -2.62 4.31 6.24
C LEU A 76 -1.74 5.31 5.48
N ARG A 77 -2.28 6.46 5.05
CA ARG A 77 -1.47 7.53 4.46
C ARG A 77 -0.53 8.19 5.45
N ALA A 78 -1.02 8.45 6.65
CA ALA A 78 -0.19 8.95 7.76
C ALA A 78 0.94 7.96 8.07
N MET A 79 0.70 6.65 7.97
CA MET A 79 1.76 5.64 8.05
C MET A 79 2.81 5.81 6.94
N GLY A 80 2.40 6.06 5.70
CA GLY A 80 3.32 6.39 4.61
C GLY A 80 4.23 7.58 4.91
N VAL A 81 3.69 8.66 5.49
CA VAL A 81 4.47 9.83 5.94
C VAL A 81 5.42 9.45 7.07
N ALA A 82 4.95 8.70 8.06
CA ALA A 82 5.75 8.26 9.19
C ALA A 82 6.93 7.37 8.79
N LEU A 83 6.73 6.46 7.82
CA LEU A 83 7.78 5.61 7.26
C LEU A 83 8.83 6.43 6.54
N ARG A 84 8.43 7.37 5.67
CA ARG A 84 9.37 8.27 4.98
C ARG A 84 10.25 9.03 5.95
N SER A 85 9.64 9.64 6.97
CA SER A 85 10.37 10.35 8.02
C SER A 85 11.28 9.42 8.83
N MET A 86 10.87 8.18 9.11
CA MET A 86 11.74 7.21 9.79
C MET A 86 13.00 6.90 8.99
N THR A 87 12.90 6.86 7.67
CA THR A 87 14.03 6.52 6.80
C THR A 87 14.82 7.71 6.29
N ALA A 88 14.44 8.94 6.64
CA ALA A 88 15.04 10.15 6.05
C ALA A 88 16.58 10.19 6.19
N HIS A 89 17.11 9.60 7.28
CA HIS A 89 18.54 9.57 7.58
C HIS A 89 19.16 8.16 7.55
N ASP A 90 18.40 7.12 7.16
CA ASP A 90 19.01 5.80 6.97
C ASP A 90 19.83 5.80 5.67
N GLU A 91 20.98 5.14 5.60
CA GLU A 91 21.80 5.13 4.37
C GLU A 91 21.51 3.93 3.47
N THR A 92 20.61 3.04 3.89
CA THR A 92 20.44 1.70 3.32
C THR A 92 19.05 1.50 2.74
N LEU A 93 18.03 2.07 3.37
CA LEU A 93 16.61 1.85 3.08
C LEU A 93 15.87 3.18 2.97
N ARG A 94 15.00 3.28 1.97
CA ARG A 94 13.97 4.32 1.85
C ARG A 94 12.62 3.62 1.88
N MET A 95 11.72 4.06 2.76
CA MET A 95 10.43 3.42 2.93
C MET A 95 9.28 4.38 2.65
N THR A 96 8.34 3.92 1.85
CA THR A 96 7.06 4.59 1.62
C THR A 96 5.92 3.65 1.97
N ALA A 97 4.68 4.14 1.85
CA ALA A 97 3.51 3.28 2.00
C ALA A 97 3.59 2.08 1.05
N ASP A 98 4.07 2.28 -0.17
CA ASP A 98 3.91 1.33 -1.28
C ASP A 98 5.19 0.60 -1.65
N ASP A 99 6.33 1.09 -1.16
CA ASP A 99 7.62 0.54 -1.54
C ASP A 99 8.67 0.55 -0.43
N VAL A 100 9.67 -0.31 -0.63
CA VAL A 100 10.92 -0.35 0.11
C VAL A 100 12.04 -0.37 -0.92
N GLU A 101 12.74 0.75 -0.99
CA GLU A 101 13.87 0.94 -1.88
C GLU A 101 15.17 0.74 -1.09
N ILE A 102 16.14 0.06 -1.73
CA ILE A 102 17.51 -0.04 -1.23
C ILE A 102 18.31 1.05 -1.93
N VAL A 103 18.89 2.00 -1.19
CA VAL A 103 19.47 3.26 -1.70
C VAL A 103 20.50 3.03 -2.82
N ASP A 104 21.32 1.99 -2.71
CA ASP A 104 22.33 1.61 -3.71
C ASP A 104 22.16 0.17 -4.19
N GLY A 105 20.92 -0.25 -4.45
CA GLY A 105 20.68 -1.65 -4.84
C GLY A 105 19.25 -1.96 -5.23
N SER A 106 18.94 -3.25 -5.23
CA SER A 106 17.59 -3.72 -5.56
C SER A 106 17.12 -4.77 -4.58
N THR A 107 15.82 -4.70 -4.25
CA THR A 107 15.13 -5.77 -3.52
C THR A 107 14.99 -7.06 -4.34
N GLU A 108 15.31 -7.05 -5.65
CA GLU A 108 15.49 -8.24 -6.48
C GLU A 108 16.91 -8.83 -6.44
N SER A 109 17.85 -8.24 -5.70
CA SER A 109 19.20 -8.78 -5.50
C SER A 109 19.38 -9.30 -4.09
N SER A 110 19.66 -10.60 -3.96
CA SER A 110 19.90 -11.25 -2.66
C SER A 110 21.06 -10.63 -1.89
N LYS A 111 22.12 -10.21 -2.61
CA LYS A 111 23.30 -9.53 -2.05
C LYS A 111 22.93 -8.17 -1.47
N ASP A 112 22.19 -7.36 -2.22
CA ASP A 112 21.83 -6.00 -1.79
C ASP A 112 20.89 -6.03 -0.59
N VAL A 113 19.91 -6.96 -0.63
CA VAL A 113 18.98 -7.20 0.47
C VAL A 113 19.70 -7.67 1.73
N ALA A 114 20.66 -8.59 1.62
CA ALA A 114 21.48 -9.02 2.75
C ALA A 114 22.34 -7.88 3.29
N ASN A 115 22.94 -7.06 2.42
CA ASN A 115 23.68 -5.86 2.82
C ASN A 115 22.81 -4.86 3.58
N ALA A 116 21.61 -4.58 3.09
CA ALA A 116 20.66 -3.69 3.75
C ALA A 116 20.26 -4.21 5.12
N GLY A 117 19.91 -5.50 5.23
CA GLY A 117 19.57 -6.14 6.50
C GLY A 117 20.69 -6.13 7.54
N ARG A 118 21.97 -6.18 7.10
CA ARG A 118 23.14 -6.07 8.00
C ARG A 118 23.41 -4.65 8.49
N ARG A 119 23.21 -3.66 7.63
CA ARG A 119 23.66 -2.28 7.86
C ARG A 119 22.60 -1.39 8.48
N THR A 120 21.33 -1.66 8.23
CA THR A 120 20.25 -0.82 8.78
C THR A 120 20.15 -0.99 10.30
N THR A 121 19.96 0.12 11.00
CA THR A 121 19.67 0.12 12.44
C THR A 121 18.18 0.27 12.74
N LEU A 122 17.36 0.47 11.70
CA LEU A 122 15.94 0.80 11.81
C LEU A 122 15.14 -0.25 12.55
N PHE A 123 15.53 -1.52 12.45
CA PHE A 123 14.84 -2.66 13.06
C PHE A 123 15.43 -3.09 14.41
N GLY A 124 16.38 -2.34 14.96
CA GLY A 124 17.10 -2.72 16.19
C GLY A 124 16.19 -3.16 17.35
N PRO A 125 15.16 -2.37 17.72
CA PRO A 125 14.21 -2.76 18.76
C PRO A 125 13.48 -4.07 18.46
N GLU A 126 13.05 -4.28 17.21
CA GLU A 126 12.33 -5.47 16.79
C GLU A 126 13.24 -6.71 16.74
N VAL A 127 14.49 -6.53 16.32
CA VAL A 127 15.53 -7.58 16.35
C VAL A 127 15.81 -8.02 17.79
N ALA A 128 15.90 -7.09 18.74
CA ALA A 128 16.10 -7.42 20.15
C ALA A 128 14.94 -8.25 20.72
N LEU A 129 13.69 -7.88 20.42
CA LEU A 129 12.50 -8.65 20.80
C LEU A 129 12.50 -10.06 20.19
N ALA A 130 12.91 -10.19 18.93
CA ALA A 130 13.02 -11.48 18.26
C ALA A 130 14.10 -12.36 18.91
N ALA A 131 15.26 -11.79 19.22
CA ALA A 131 16.37 -12.49 19.85
C ALA A 131 16.00 -13.03 21.24
N GLU A 132 15.29 -12.24 22.06
CA GLU A 132 14.79 -12.69 23.36
C GLU A 132 13.81 -13.86 23.21
N ALA A 133 12.93 -13.80 22.20
CA ALA A 133 11.98 -14.86 21.93
C ALA A 133 12.63 -16.14 21.38
N ALA A 134 13.72 -16.01 20.62
CA ALA A 134 14.49 -17.11 20.06
C ALA A 134 15.10 -18.05 21.11
N GLY A 135 15.42 -17.51 22.29
CA GLY A 135 15.91 -18.31 23.43
C GLY A 135 14.86 -19.26 24.01
N ARG A 136 13.58 -19.14 23.62
CA ARG A 136 12.45 -19.86 24.23
C ARG A 136 11.90 -21.00 23.37
N GLY A 137 12.46 -21.26 22.19
CA GLY A 137 12.04 -22.36 21.32
C GLY A 137 12.24 -22.09 19.82
N PRO A 138 11.73 -22.99 18.95
CA PRO A 138 11.83 -22.83 17.49
C PRO A 138 10.99 -21.65 16.98
N MET A 139 11.47 -21.00 15.92
CA MET A 139 10.84 -19.83 15.31
C MET A 139 10.60 -20.02 13.81
N ARG A 140 9.54 -19.38 13.31
CA ARG A 140 9.28 -19.20 11.89
C ARG A 140 9.22 -17.70 11.59
N VAL A 141 10.03 -17.21 10.66
CA VAL A 141 9.99 -15.81 10.21
C VAL A 141 9.24 -15.74 8.88
N LEU A 142 8.17 -14.96 8.84
CA LEU A 142 7.30 -14.85 7.69
C LEU A 142 7.86 -13.90 6.62
N VAL A 143 8.03 -14.39 5.41
CA VAL A 143 8.47 -13.63 4.23
C VAL A 143 7.55 -13.96 3.05
N ASP A 144 6.50 -13.15 2.90
CA ASP A 144 5.51 -13.19 1.81
C ASP A 144 5.84 -12.23 0.68
N THR A 145 6.66 -11.21 0.93
CA THR A 145 7.17 -10.27 -0.08
C THR A 145 8.66 -10.06 0.08
N ASP A 146 9.32 -9.64 -1.00
CA ASP A 146 10.73 -9.27 -1.00
C ASP A 146 11.04 -8.11 -0.03
N GLN A 147 10.08 -7.19 0.13
CA GLN A 147 10.22 -5.97 0.93
C GLN A 147 10.39 -6.28 2.43
N GLN A 148 10.00 -7.47 2.87
CA GLN A 148 10.20 -7.95 4.25
C GLN A 148 11.60 -8.51 4.48
N LEU A 149 12.35 -8.84 3.41
CA LEU A 149 13.62 -9.55 3.54
C LEU A 149 14.70 -8.80 4.33
N PRO A 150 14.91 -7.47 4.17
CA PRO A 150 15.92 -6.78 4.97
C PRO A 150 15.68 -6.96 6.47
N ALA A 151 14.42 -6.83 6.91
CA ALA A 151 14.04 -7.01 8.29
C ALA A 151 14.13 -8.48 8.74
N ALA A 152 13.70 -9.42 7.90
CA ALA A 152 13.81 -10.85 8.19
C ALA A 152 15.28 -11.29 8.36
N ILE A 153 16.19 -10.81 7.51
CA ILE A 153 17.63 -11.08 7.61
C ILE A 153 18.19 -10.45 8.88
N ALA A 154 17.84 -9.21 9.21
CA ALA A 154 18.27 -8.57 10.46
C ALA A 154 17.83 -9.38 11.70
N ILE A 155 16.59 -9.89 11.69
CA ILE A 155 16.05 -10.75 12.75
C ILE A 155 16.84 -12.06 12.87
N VAL A 156 17.13 -12.73 11.75
CA VAL A 156 17.91 -13.98 11.75
C VAL A 156 19.32 -13.73 12.30
N LEU A 157 20.00 -12.68 11.83
CA LEU A 157 21.36 -12.35 12.25
C LEU A 157 21.45 -11.96 13.73
N GLY A 158 20.44 -11.27 14.25
CA GLY A 158 20.37 -10.93 15.67
C GLY A 158 19.98 -12.10 16.57
N SER A 159 19.50 -13.20 16.01
CA SER A 159 19.06 -14.38 16.76
C SER A 159 20.18 -15.41 16.87
N ALA A 160 20.59 -15.75 18.09
CA ALA A 160 21.61 -16.80 18.34
C ALA A 160 21.08 -18.24 18.16
N SER A 161 19.84 -18.42 17.67
CA SER A 161 19.16 -19.71 17.58
C SER A 161 19.38 -20.38 16.23
N ASN A 162 19.77 -21.65 16.23
CA ASN A 162 19.84 -22.48 15.02
C ASN A 162 18.48 -23.09 14.62
N ASN A 163 17.40 -22.78 15.35
CA ASN A 163 16.07 -23.35 15.12
C ASN A 163 15.13 -22.34 14.46
N ILE A 164 15.61 -21.67 13.42
CA ILE A 164 14.84 -20.67 12.67
C ILE A 164 14.49 -21.24 11.30
N ALA A 165 13.23 -21.10 10.91
CA ALA A 165 12.79 -21.36 9.55
C ALA A 165 12.22 -20.08 8.92
N LEU A 166 12.52 -19.82 7.65
CA LEU A 166 11.76 -18.84 6.88
C LEU A 166 10.50 -19.53 6.31
N CYS A 167 9.38 -18.83 6.27
CA CYS A 167 8.13 -19.32 5.71
C CYS A 167 7.44 -18.23 4.87
N GLY A 168 6.33 -18.56 4.21
CA GLY A 168 5.62 -17.62 3.34
C GLY A 168 5.93 -17.79 1.85
N LYS A 169 5.13 -17.12 1.02
CA LYS A 169 5.11 -17.31 -0.44
C LYS A 169 6.43 -16.94 -1.09
N PHE A 170 7.01 -15.81 -0.70
CA PHE A 170 8.27 -15.33 -1.27
C PHE A 170 9.43 -16.23 -0.87
N ALA A 171 9.54 -16.61 0.41
CA ALA A 171 10.55 -17.54 0.87
C ALA A 171 10.51 -18.88 0.11
N LEU A 172 9.31 -19.41 -0.11
CA LEU A 172 9.12 -20.66 -0.85
C LEU A 172 9.52 -20.53 -2.33
N ALA A 173 9.06 -19.47 -3.01
CA ALA A 173 9.37 -19.22 -4.42
C ALA A 173 10.89 -19.07 -4.67
N HIS A 174 11.61 -18.44 -3.74
CA HIS A 174 13.03 -18.14 -3.88
C HIS A 174 13.95 -19.04 -3.02
N ARG A 175 13.45 -20.21 -2.59
CA ARG A 175 14.16 -21.13 -1.66
C ARG A 175 15.61 -21.41 -2.05
N ALA A 176 15.89 -21.61 -3.34
CA ALA A 176 17.21 -21.98 -3.83
C ALA A 176 18.22 -20.82 -3.71
N THR A 177 17.78 -19.59 -3.93
CA THR A 177 18.61 -18.39 -3.75
C THR A 177 18.81 -18.12 -2.26
N LEU A 178 17.73 -18.09 -1.48
CA LEU A 178 17.78 -17.79 -0.05
C LEU A 178 18.63 -18.80 0.73
N SER A 179 18.57 -20.10 0.39
CA SER A 179 19.38 -21.14 1.07
C SER A 179 20.89 -21.01 0.82
N ARG A 180 21.31 -20.20 -0.16
CA ARG A 180 22.73 -19.96 -0.47
C ARG A 180 23.29 -18.71 0.23
N LEU A 181 22.44 -17.89 0.84
CA LEU A 181 22.87 -16.68 1.52
C LEU A 181 23.65 -17.01 2.81
N PRO A 182 24.88 -16.48 2.99
CA PRO A 182 25.64 -16.68 4.22
C PRO A 182 24.91 -16.23 5.48
N GLU A 183 24.15 -15.14 5.39
CA GLU A 183 23.39 -14.53 6.49
C GLU A 183 22.25 -15.43 6.99
N LEU A 184 21.80 -16.37 6.16
CA LEU A 184 20.74 -17.32 6.46
C LEU A 184 21.27 -18.73 6.76
N ARG A 185 22.59 -18.87 6.98
CA ARG A 185 23.20 -20.16 7.30
C ARG A 185 22.58 -20.74 8.57
N GLY A 186 22.16 -22.00 8.51
CA GLY A 186 21.51 -22.70 9.61
C GLY A 186 19.99 -22.47 9.67
N THR A 187 19.44 -21.56 8.86
CA THR A 187 17.99 -21.46 8.69
C THR A 187 17.48 -22.50 7.70
N THR A 188 16.24 -22.94 7.89
CA THR A 188 15.53 -23.80 6.93
C THR A 188 14.45 -23.02 6.20
N ILE A 189 14.04 -23.46 5.01
CA ILE A 189 12.88 -22.89 4.32
C ILE A 189 11.71 -23.84 4.49
N SER A 190 10.65 -23.38 5.16
CA SER A 190 9.41 -24.12 5.34
C SER A 190 8.48 -23.91 4.15
N ALA A 191 7.83 -24.99 3.68
CA ALA A 191 6.76 -24.92 2.69
C ALA A 191 5.42 -24.41 3.25
N TRP A 192 5.36 -24.16 4.58
CA TRP A 192 4.16 -23.63 5.21
C TRP A 192 3.96 -22.16 4.83
N VAL A 193 2.75 -21.81 4.41
CA VAL A 193 2.33 -20.45 4.07
C VAL A 193 1.10 -20.14 4.92
N PRO A 194 1.13 -19.08 5.76
CA PRO A 194 -0.01 -18.75 6.59
C PRO A 194 -1.19 -18.27 5.76
N ARG A 195 -2.39 -18.49 6.30
CA ARG A 195 -3.59 -17.80 5.84
C ARG A 195 -3.71 -16.43 6.48
N TRP A 196 -4.21 -15.47 5.71
CA TRP A 196 -4.40 -14.09 6.12
C TRP A 196 -5.89 -13.79 6.33
N GLN A 197 -6.18 -12.97 7.34
CA GLN A 197 -7.47 -12.29 7.52
C GLN A 197 -7.23 -10.80 7.70
N LEU A 198 -8.30 -10.03 7.60
CA LEU A 198 -8.32 -8.68 8.12
C LEU A 198 -8.05 -8.66 9.62
N ALA A 199 -7.16 -7.77 10.02
CA ALA A 199 -6.92 -7.55 11.43
C ALA A 199 -8.20 -7.00 12.09
N PRO A 200 -8.55 -7.42 13.32
CA PRO A 200 -9.85 -7.16 13.92
C PRO A 200 -10.26 -5.68 13.95
N GLN A 201 -9.28 -4.78 14.09
CA GLN A 201 -9.48 -3.34 14.09
C GLN A 201 -9.93 -2.77 12.74
N TRP A 202 -9.78 -3.54 11.66
CA TRP A 202 -10.26 -3.20 10.32
C TRP A 202 -11.58 -3.90 9.98
N SER A 203 -11.99 -4.95 10.70
CA SER A 203 -13.20 -5.71 10.34
C SER A 203 -14.33 -5.57 11.35
N ASP A 204 -14.28 -4.56 12.23
CA ASP A 204 -15.17 -4.43 13.39
C ASP A 204 -15.25 -5.73 14.22
N GLY A 205 -14.11 -6.39 14.38
CA GLY A 205 -13.98 -7.67 15.07
C GLY A 205 -14.51 -8.89 14.30
N LYS A 206 -15.04 -8.72 13.08
CA LYS A 206 -15.55 -9.82 12.27
C LYS A 206 -14.40 -10.59 11.62
N ARG A 207 -14.56 -11.91 11.49
CA ARG A 207 -13.61 -12.73 10.73
C ARG A 207 -13.84 -12.54 9.23
N VAL A 208 -12.84 -12.01 8.54
CA VAL A 208 -12.88 -11.77 7.09
C VAL A 208 -11.56 -12.21 6.48
N THR A 209 -11.60 -13.22 5.62
CA THR A 209 -10.40 -13.76 4.96
C THR A 209 -9.83 -12.77 3.95
N ALA A 210 -8.51 -12.60 3.95
CA ALA A 210 -7.78 -11.75 3.02
C ALA A 210 -7.23 -12.60 1.88
N VAL A 211 -7.68 -12.35 0.64
CA VAL A 211 -7.34 -13.15 -0.54
C VAL A 211 -6.52 -12.33 -1.52
N THR A 212 -5.26 -12.69 -1.72
CA THR A 212 -4.39 -12.10 -2.77
C THR A 212 -3.97 -13.08 -3.84
N ASP A 213 -4.51 -14.30 -3.78
CA ASP A 213 -4.12 -15.40 -4.63
C ASP A 213 -5.35 -16.29 -4.87
N PRO A 214 -5.76 -16.46 -6.14
CA PRO A 214 -6.96 -17.22 -6.48
C PRO A 214 -6.85 -18.70 -6.11
N ALA A 215 -5.65 -19.24 -5.90
CA ALA A 215 -5.47 -20.63 -5.49
C ALA A 215 -5.87 -20.92 -4.03
N HIS A 216 -6.26 -19.89 -3.27
CA HIS A 216 -6.69 -20.01 -1.87
C HIS A 216 -8.22 -19.86 -1.77
N PRO A 217 -8.99 -20.96 -1.86
CA PRO A 217 -10.45 -20.88 -1.89
C PRO A 217 -11.02 -20.35 -0.57
N THR A 218 -11.97 -19.43 -0.68
CA THR A 218 -12.77 -18.88 0.43
C THR A 218 -13.92 -19.84 0.74
N GLN A 219 -13.63 -20.96 1.42
CA GLN A 219 -14.67 -21.92 1.75
C GLN A 219 -15.55 -21.40 2.90
N GLY A 220 -16.74 -20.89 2.56
CA GLY A 220 -17.81 -20.59 3.51
C GLY A 220 -17.58 -19.40 4.45
N GLU A 221 -16.55 -18.59 4.23
CA GLU A 221 -16.21 -17.43 5.09
C GLU A 221 -16.28 -16.11 4.30
N PRO A 222 -16.71 -14.99 4.94
CA PRO A 222 -16.59 -13.66 4.35
C PRO A 222 -15.15 -13.36 3.93
N TRP A 223 -14.98 -12.64 2.82
CA TRP A 223 -13.65 -12.33 2.30
C TRP A 223 -13.56 -10.96 1.65
N VAL A 224 -12.34 -10.45 1.62
CA VAL A 224 -11.90 -9.31 0.82
C VAL A 224 -10.72 -9.73 -0.03
N GLY A 225 -10.53 -9.12 -1.19
CA GLY A 225 -9.42 -9.53 -2.05
C GLY A 225 -8.80 -8.46 -2.92
N TRP A 226 -7.59 -8.78 -3.37
CA TRP A 226 -6.86 -8.08 -4.42
C TRP A 226 -6.44 -9.10 -5.46
N LEU A 227 -7.15 -9.13 -6.57
CA LEU A 227 -7.09 -10.20 -7.55
C LEU A 227 -6.96 -9.63 -8.95
N ASP A 228 -6.43 -10.43 -9.87
CA ASP A 228 -6.54 -10.09 -11.29
C ASP A 228 -7.99 -10.24 -11.78
N VAL A 229 -8.42 -9.38 -12.71
CA VAL A 229 -9.78 -9.46 -13.29
C VAL A 229 -10.14 -10.84 -13.82
N ALA A 230 -9.20 -11.58 -14.41
CA ALA A 230 -9.47 -12.94 -14.92
C ALA A 230 -9.65 -13.96 -13.78
N SER A 231 -9.00 -13.74 -12.64
CA SER A 231 -9.15 -14.63 -11.47
C SER A 231 -10.56 -14.58 -10.89
N LEU A 232 -11.22 -13.42 -10.99
CA LEU A 232 -12.57 -13.23 -10.49
C LEU A 232 -13.59 -14.13 -11.22
N LEU A 233 -13.38 -14.40 -12.52
CA LEU A 233 -14.25 -15.26 -13.32
C LEU A 233 -14.32 -16.70 -12.80
N HIS A 234 -13.27 -17.16 -12.12
CA HIS A 234 -13.17 -18.54 -11.63
C HIS A 234 -13.70 -18.68 -10.20
N THR A 235 -14.19 -17.59 -9.60
CA THR A 235 -14.69 -17.60 -8.22
C THR A 235 -16.10 -18.22 -8.19
N PRO A 236 -16.34 -19.27 -7.38
CA PRO A 236 -17.67 -19.88 -7.26
C PRO A 236 -18.71 -18.87 -6.77
N GLU A 237 -19.96 -19.04 -7.20
CA GLU A 237 -21.06 -18.15 -6.81
C GLU A 237 -21.27 -18.06 -5.29
N SER A 238 -21.15 -19.19 -4.59
CA SER A 238 -21.23 -19.23 -3.13
C SER A 238 -20.13 -18.41 -2.44
N ALA A 239 -18.96 -18.28 -3.07
CA ALA A 239 -17.89 -17.41 -2.59
C ALA A 239 -18.18 -15.94 -2.94
N LEU A 240 -18.66 -15.64 -4.15
CA LEU A 240 -19.01 -14.28 -4.56
C LEU A 240 -20.05 -13.63 -3.62
N ALA A 241 -21.06 -14.39 -3.18
CA ALA A 241 -22.06 -13.93 -2.22
C ALA A 241 -21.47 -13.55 -0.84
N LEU A 242 -20.28 -14.05 -0.51
CA LEU A 242 -19.58 -13.78 0.74
C LEU A 242 -18.51 -12.69 0.59
N CYS A 243 -18.36 -12.10 -0.59
CA CYS A 243 -17.44 -10.98 -0.80
C CYS A 243 -17.87 -9.78 0.05
N ARG A 244 -16.89 -9.04 0.57
CA ARG A 244 -17.06 -7.80 1.34
C ARG A 244 -16.34 -6.61 0.72
N GLY A 245 -15.61 -6.85 -0.37
CA GLY A 245 -14.85 -5.84 -1.10
C GLY A 245 -13.76 -6.50 -1.94
N VAL A 246 -13.59 -6.05 -3.19
CA VAL A 246 -12.51 -6.52 -4.04
C VAL A 246 -11.82 -5.38 -4.80
N ILE A 247 -10.49 -5.45 -4.84
CA ILE A 247 -9.64 -4.66 -5.71
C ILE A 247 -9.24 -5.56 -6.88
N LEU A 248 -9.53 -5.13 -8.10
CA LEU A 248 -9.22 -5.86 -9.32
C LEU A 248 -8.02 -5.22 -10.02
N THR A 249 -7.00 -6.00 -10.36
CA THR A 249 -5.92 -5.50 -11.23
C THR A 249 -6.28 -5.71 -12.69
N ALA A 250 -6.16 -4.66 -13.49
CA ALA A 250 -6.39 -4.69 -14.93
C ALA A 250 -5.34 -3.84 -15.65
N ALA A 251 -5.02 -4.19 -16.89
CA ALA A 251 -4.08 -3.43 -17.73
C ALA A 251 -4.77 -2.30 -18.52
N ALA A 252 -6.03 -2.52 -18.94
CA ALA A 252 -6.83 -1.57 -19.70
C ALA A 252 -8.32 -1.93 -19.59
N ARG A 253 -9.19 -1.01 -20.00
CA ARG A 253 -10.64 -1.20 -20.11
C ARG A 253 -11.11 -0.90 -21.53
N SER A 254 -11.68 -1.89 -22.21
CA SER A 254 -12.18 -1.75 -23.60
C SER A 254 -13.70 -1.53 -23.68
N GLY A 255 -14.41 -1.71 -22.57
CA GLY A 255 -15.85 -1.51 -22.44
C GLY A 255 -16.24 -1.38 -20.97
N ARG A 256 -17.52 -1.13 -20.66
CA ARG A 256 -17.92 -0.86 -19.26
C ARG A 256 -17.47 -1.96 -18.29
N THR A 257 -17.63 -3.22 -18.66
CA THR A 257 -17.25 -4.38 -17.83
C THR A 257 -16.14 -5.22 -18.47
N GLN A 258 -15.51 -4.73 -19.53
CA GLN A 258 -14.50 -5.47 -20.29
C GLN A 258 -13.11 -4.96 -19.97
N PHE A 259 -12.28 -5.84 -19.42
CA PHE A 259 -10.94 -5.52 -18.93
C PHE A 259 -9.89 -6.43 -19.51
N THR A 260 -8.72 -5.88 -19.82
CA THR A 260 -7.54 -6.67 -20.15
C THR A 260 -6.87 -7.16 -18.87
N SER A 261 -6.76 -8.48 -18.69
CA SER A 261 -6.08 -9.11 -17.56
C SER A 261 -4.61 -8.74 -17.52
N GLY A 262 -4.11 -8.41 -16.33
CA GLY A 262 -2.67 -8.21 -16.10
C GLY A 262 -1.88 -9.52 -16.17
N VAL A 263 -2.48 -10.63 -15.77
CA VAL A 263 -1.78 -11.93 -15.70
C VAL A 263 -1.39 -12.44 -17.08
N ASN A 264 -2.29 -12.35 -18.07
CA ASN A 264 -2.11 -13.00 -19.37
C ASN A 264 -2.46 -12.13 -20.59
N GLY A 265 -2.98 -10.91 -20.38
CA GLY A 265 -3.36 -9.99 -21.46
C GLY A 265 -4.67 -10.34 -22.18
N THR A 266 -5.42 -11.34 -21.71
CA THR A 266 -6.73 -11.65 -22.28
C THR A 266 -7.76 -10.62 -21.85
N THR A 267 -8.60 -10.17 -22.77
CA THR A 267 -9.78 -9.38 -22.44
C THR A 267 -10.86 -10.28 -21.85
N VAL A 268 -11.37 -9.91 -20.69
CA VAL A 268 -12.43 -10.61 -19.95
C VAL A 268 -13.60 -9.67 -19.69
N ASP A 269 -14.82 -10.19 -19.75
CA ASP A 269 -16.03 -9.46 -19.35
C ASP A 269 -16.46 -9.90 -17.96
N ILE A 270 -16.51 -8.97 -17.01
CA ILE A 270 -16.85 -9.25 -15.62
C ILE A 270 -18.32 -8.98 -15.28
N ALA A 271 -19.17 -8.58 -16.25
CA ALA A 271 -20.57 -8.20 -15.99
C ALA A 271 -21.35 -9.27 -15.20
N ASP A 272 -21.23 -10.53 -15.59
CA ASP A 272 -21.92 -11.64 -14.94
C ASP A 272 -21.43 -11.90 -13.53
N VAL A 273 -20.14 -11.64 -13.25
CA VAL A 273 -19.60 -11.79 -11.90
C VAL A 273 -20.08 -10.65 -11.01
N VAL A 274 -19.98 -9.41 -11.48
CA VAL A 274 -20.43 -8.23 -10.73
C VAL A 274 -21.90 -8.33 -10.35
N ARG A 275 -22.77 -8.79 -11.27
CA ARG A 275 -24.20 -9.00 -10.98
C ARG A 275 -24.50 -10.04 -9.91
N ARG A 276 -23.59 -10.98 -9.66
CA ARG A 276 -23.73 -12.04 -8.63
C ARG A 276 -23.13 -11.64 -7.28
N MET A 277 -22.39 -10.54 -7.23
CA MET A 277 -21.89 -9.98 -5.98
C MET A 277 -23.00 -9.19 -5.28
N PRO A 278 -22.99 -9.10 -3.93
CA PRO A 278 -23.91 -8.22 -3.22
C PRO A 278 -23.77 -6.77 -3.70
N SER A 279 -24.89 -6.07 -3.88
CA SER A 279 -24.92 -4.74 -4.52
C SER A 279 -24.25 -3.63 -3.71
N ASP A 280 -24.03 -3.85 -2.43
CA ASP A 280 -23.33 -2.96 -1.51
C ASP A 280 -21.81 -3.23 -1.46
N VAL A 281 -21.32 -4.27 -2.16
CA VAL A 281 -19.91 -4.60 -2.15
C VAL A 281 -19.12 -3.62 -3.02
N PRO A 282 -18.17 -2.88 -2.44
CA PRO A 282 -17.31 -2.00 -3.21
C PRO A 282 -16.38 -2.80 -4.13
N ILE A 283 -16.35 -2.42 -5.40
CA ILE A 283 -15.42 -2.95 -6.41
C ILE A 283 -14.55 -1.80 -6.88
N ARG A 284 -13.24 -1.93 -6.69
CA ARG A 284 -12.27 -0.94 -7.20
C ARG A 284 -11.29 -1.60 -8.16
N VAL A 285 -10.73 -0.82 -9.08
CA VAL A 285 -9.80 -1.30 -10.10
C VAL A 285 -8.46 -0.60 -9.95
N GLU A 286 -7.39 -1.38 -9.75
CA GLU A 286 -6.02 -0.90 -9.85
C GLU A 286 -5.50 -1.09 -11.27
N LEU A 287 -5.09 0.00 -11.91
CA LEU A 287 -4.64 0.00 -13.30
C LEU A 287 -3.13 -0.25 -13.39
N LEU A 288 -2.75 -1.23 -14.20
CA LEU A 288 -1.37 -1.65 -14.44
C LEU A 288 -0.76 -0.88 -15.63
N VAL A 289 0.08 0.10 -15.33
CA VAL A 289 0.66 1.02 -16.32
C VAL A 289 1.91 0.41 -16.96
N GLY A 290 1.98 0.44 -18.29
CA GLY A 290 3.09 -0.12 -19.06
C GLY A 290 2.91 -1.60 -19.42
N ALA A 291 1.68 -2.12 -19.37
CA ALA A 291 1.38 -3.47 -19.86
C ALA A 291 1.60 -3.59 -21.39
N PRO A 292 2.00 -4.77 -21.91
CA PRO A 292 2.32 -4.94 -23.32
C PRO A 292 1.19 -4.49 -24.27
N GLY A 293 1.48 -3.56 -25.17
CA GLY A 293 0.51 -3.07 -26.15
C GLY A 293 -0.57 -2.13 -25.60
N VAL A 294 -0.37 -1.60 -24.40
CA VAL A 294 -1.19 -0.54 -23.81
C VAL A 294 -0.40 0.77 -23.82
N GLU A 295 -0.89 1.74 -24.58
CA GLU A 295 -0.26 3.06 -24.74
C GLU A 295 -0.76 4.04 -23.66
N SER A 296 -0.03 5.14 -23.47
CA SER A 296 -0.35 6.18 -22.48
C SER A 296 -1.80 6.69 -22.60
N GLU A 297 -2.28 6.93 -23.82
CA GLU A 297 -3.65 7.44 -24.02
C GLU A 297 -4.71 6.43 -23.59
N ALA A 298 -4.52 5.13 -23.86
CA ALA A 298 -5.44 4.09 -23.38
C ALA A 298 -5.44 3.97 -21.84
N VAL A 299 -4.30 4.18 -21.20
CA VAL A 299 -4.20 4.25 -19.73
C VAL A 299 -4.97 5.45 -19.19
N LYS A 300 -4.79 6.64 -19.77
CA LYS A 300 -5.50 7.87 -19.37
C LYS A 300 -7.01 7.71 -19.55
N GLU A 301 -7.46 7.27 -20.72
CA GLU A 301 -8.88 7.01 -21.01
C GLU A 301 -9.48 6.04 -19.99
N THR A 302 -8.79 4.93 -19.70
CA THR A 302 -9.22 3.96 -18.70
C THR A 302 -9.29 4.57 -17.30
N ALA A 303 -8.28 5.34 -16.90
CA ALA A 303 -8.22 5.98 -15.59
C ALA A 303 -9.37 6.99 -15.40
N HIS A 304 -9.63 7.85 -16.40
CA HIS A 304 -10.76 8.79 -16.37
C HIS A 304 -12.11 8.09 -16.39
N ALA A 305 -12.26 7.01 -17.16
CA ALA A 305 -13.49 6.24 -17.17
C ALA A 305 -13.78 5.64 -15.79
N LEU A 306 -12.78 5.06 -15.12
CA LEU A 306 -12.90 4.50 -13.77
C LEU A 306 -13.04 5.56 -12.68
N ALA A 307 -12.47 6.76 -12.87
CA ALA A 307 -12.60 7.88 -11.95
C ALA A 307 -14.04 8.41 -11.86
N ASN A 308 -14.79 8.30 -12.96
CA ASN A 308 -16.17 8.78 -13.10
C ASN A 308 -17.22 7.64 -13.04
N ASP A 309 -16.80 6.41 -12.75
CA ASP A 309 -17.69 5.26 -12.66
C ASP A 309 -18.19 5.08 -11.23
N ASP A 310 -19.51 4.94 -11.08
CA ASP A 310 -20.11 4.78 -9.75
C ASP A 310 -19.98 3.37 -9.18
N GLU A 311 -19.87 2.36 -10.05
CA GLU A 311 -19.87 0.93 -9.72
C GLU A 311 -18.44 0.36 -9.70
N LEU A 312 -17.60 0.73 -10.67
CA LEU A 312 -16.23 0.24 -10.83
C LEU A 312 -15.22 1.38 -10.69
N ARG A 313 -14.86 1.71 -9.45
CA ARG A 313 -14.05 2.91 -9.16
C ARG A 313 -12.56 2.68 -9.32
N LEU A 314 -11.80 3.70 -9.69
CA LEU A 314 -10.34 3.64 -9.69
C LEU A 314 -9.79 3.48 -8.26
N ALA A 315 -9.02 2.41 -8.02
CA ALA A 315 -8.30 2.17 -6.78
C ALA A 315 -6.96 2.90 -6.76
N GLY A 316 -6.24 2.89 -7.88
CA GLY A 316 -4.85 3.33 -7.95
C GLY A 316 -4.20 2.95 -9.27
N LEU A 317 -2.93 3.32 -9.40
CA LEU A 317 -2.08 3.09 -10.56
C LEU A 317 -0.79 2.45 -10.07
N ARG A 318 -0.35 1.39 -10.73
CA ARG A 318 0.96 0.79 -10.43
C ARG A 318 1.70 0.36 -11.70
N PRO A 319 3.03 0.30 -11.68
CA PRO A 319 3.78 -0.27 -12.79
C PRO A 319 3.36 -1.73 -13.06
N PHE A 320 3.16 -2.06 -14.33
CA PHE A 320 2.99 -3.43 -14.77
C PHE A 320 4.28 -4.22 -14.54
N ARG A 321 4.14 -5.43 -14.00
CA ARG A 321 5.25 -6.35 -13.74
C ARG A 321 4.95 -7.69 -14.43
N LEU A 322 5.71 -8.00 -15.48
CA LEU A 322 5.55 -9.25 -16.20
C LEU A 322 6.04 -10.41 -15.34
N SER A 323 5.20 -11.43 -15.12
CA SER A 323 5.56 -12.62 -14.35
C SER A 323 6.83 -13.28 -14.88
N VAL A 324 7.69 -13.75 -13.97
CA VAL A 324 8.90 -14.52 -14.32
C VAL A 324 8.60 -15.82 -15.05
N ASN A 325 7.35 -16.31 -14.99
CA ASN A 325 6.92 -17.52 -15.70
C ASN A 325 6.20 -17.20 -17.03
N ALA A 326 6.10 -15.93 -17.41
CA ALA A 326 5.55 -15.55 -18.71
C ALA A 326 6.54 -15.91 -19.83
N HIS A 327 6.03 -16.50 -20.90
CA HIS A 327 6.81 -16.95 -22.05
C HIS A 327 6.09 -16.61 -23.36
N GLY A 328 6.85 -16.12 -24.35
CA GLY A 328 6.41 -15.97 -25.74
C GLY A 328 5.50 -14.75 -25.96
N SER A 329 4.26 -14.81 -25.50
CA SER A 329 3.27 -13.76 -25.77
C SER A 329 2.41 -13.39 -24.57
N TRP A 330 1.83 -12.18 -24.63
CA TRP A 330 0.86 -11.66 -23.66
C TRP A 330 -0.30 -11.05 -24.44
N GLY A 331 -1.52 -11.55 -24.22
CA GLY A 331 -2.70 -11.14 -25.00
C GLY A 331 -2.54 -11.34 -26.51
N GLY A 332 -1.80 -12.39 -26.94
CA GLY A 332 -1.46 -12.64 -28.34
C GLY A 332 -0.34 -11.74 -28.90
N ARG A 333 0.19 -10.79 -28.13
CA ARG A 333 1.30 -9.91 -28.52
C ARG A 333 2.62 -10.58 -28.24
N GLN A 334 3.50 -10.62 -29.23
CA GLN A 334 4.86 -11.16 -29.07
C GLN A 334 5.68 -10.28 -28.13
N LEU A 335 6.37 -10.92 -27.19
CA LEU A 335 7.27 -10.28 -26.25
C LEU A 335 8.72 -10.57 -26.64
N THR A 336 9.55 -9.54 -26.63
CA THR A 336 11.00 -9.72 -26.65
C THR A 336 11.51 -9.57 -25.22
N HIS A 337 11.93 -10.68 -24.61
CA HIS A 337 12.44 -10.67 -23.24
C HIS A 337 13.86 -10.11 -23.21
N ARG A 338 14.09 -9.11 -22.34
CA ARG A 338 15.44 -8.56 -22.15
C ARG A 338 16.25 -9.51 -21.24
N PRO A 339 17.57 -9.64 -21.45
CA PRO A 339 18.42 -10.39 -20.54
C PRO A 339 18.32 -9.86 -19.11
N GLN A 340 18.10 -10.75 -18.15
CA GLN A 340 18.08 -10.37 -16.74
C GLN A 340 19.51 -10.28 -16.21
N PRO A 341 19.90 -9.17 -15.53
CA PRO A 341 21.21 -9.10 -14.87
C PRO A 341 21.38 -10.24 -13.88
N THR A 342 22.56 -10.86 -13.85
CA THR A 342 22.86 -11.97 -12.92
C THR A 342 22.78 -11.55 -11.45
N SER A 343 22.89 -10.26 -11.16
CA SER A 343 22.70 -9.68 -9.83
C SER A 343 21.25 -9.71 -9.35
N ARG A 344 20.25 -9.86 -10.24
CA ARG A 344 18.82 -9.95 -9.89
C ARG A 344 18.39 -11.41 -9.73
N ASP A 345 18.90 -12.05 -8.68
CA ASP A 345 18.68 -13.48 -8.37
C ASP A 345 17.46 -13.75 -7.46
N LEU A 346 16.71 -12.70 -7.11
CA LEU A 346 15.38 -12.71 -6.50
C LEU A 346 14.34 -12.04 -7.40
N PRO A 347 14.17 -12.51 -8.66
CA PRO A 347 13.37 -11.79 -9.65
C PRO A 347 11.88 -11.85 -9.31
N ARG A 348 11.21 -10.69 -9.29
CA ARG A 348 9.75 -10.57 -9.20
C ARG A 348 9.10 -10.40 -10.56
N SER A 349 9.86 -9.82 -11.49
CA SER A 349 9.42 -9.65 -12.87
C SER A 349 10.54 -9.87 -13.88
N ARG A 350 10.13 -9.98 -15.14
CA ARG A 350 11.03 -9.96 -16.29
C ARG A 350 10.88 -8.65 -17.06
N ASP A 351 12.01 -8.09 -17.45
CA ASP A 351 12.06 -6.96 -18.36
C ASP A 351 11.71 -7.44 -19.78
N PHE A 352 10.97 -6.61 -20.53
CA PHE A 352 10.47 -6.97 -21.85
C PHE A 352 10.35 -5.75 -22.77
N ASP A 353 10.25 -6.04 -24.06
CA ASP A 353 9.86 -5.11 -25.11
C ASP A 353 8.64 -5.67 -25.86
N ALA A 354 7.69 -4.78 -26.19
CA ALA A 354 6.52 -5.09 -26.99
C ALA A 354 6.04 -3.85 -27.74
N ALA A 355 5.54 -4.02 -28.97
CA ALA A 355 5.02 -2.92 -29.76
C ALA A 355 3.82 -2.23 -29.07
N LYS A 356 3.72 -0.90 -29.23
CA LYS A 356 2.65 -0.06 -28.66
C LYS A 356 2.57 -0.12 -27.12
N THR A 357 3.73 -0.16 -26.47
CA THR A 357 3.85 -0.17 -25.01
C THR A 357 4.53 1.12 -24.57
N ILE A 358 4.10 1.69 -23.43
CA ILE A 358 4.80 2.82 -22.81
C ILE A 358 6.25 2.42 -22.54
N GLU A 359 7.20 3.26 -22.93
CA GLU A 359 8.61 3.02 -22.63
C GLU A 359 8.84 2.95 -21.11
N HIS A 360 9.67 2.01 -20.67
CA HIS A 360 9.91 1.75 -19.25
C HIS A 360 10.25 3.02 -18.44
N GLN A 361 11.09 3.89 -19.01
CA GLN A 361 11.51 5.16 -18.39
C GLN A 361 10.39 6.19 -18.23
N MET A 362 9.32 6.08 -19.01
CA MET A 362 8.18 7.00 -18.98
C MET A 362 7.09 6.55 -18.00
N ILE A 363 7.06 5.28 -17.59
CA ILE A 363 5.98 4.70 -16.75
C ILE A 363 5.78 5.51 -15.46
N SER A 364 6.87 5.77 -14.72
CA SER A 364 6.79 6.51 -13.46
C SER A 364 6.28 7.94 -13.65
N GLY A 365 6.67 8.60 -14.73
CA GLY A 365 6.17 9.94 -15.09
C GLY A 365 4.68 9.93 -15.40
N THR A 366 4.22 8.99 -16.23
CA THR A 366 2.80 8.81 -16.55
C THR A 366 1.95 8.54 -15.30
N ILE A 367 2.43 7.69 -14.39
CA ILE A 367 1.74 7.44 -13.11
C ILE A 367 1.68 8.72 -12.28
N ALA A 368 2.80 9.44 -12.14
CA ALA A 368 2.86 10.67 -11.34
C ALA A 368 1.91 11.76 -11.87
N GLU A 369 1.86 11.95 -13.20
CA GLU A 369 0.94 12.89 -13.87
C GLU A 369 -0.52 12.56 -13.57
N LEU A 370 -0.92 11.30 -13.78
CA LEU A 370 -2.28 10.85 -13.52
C LEU A 370 -2.66 10.93 -12.03
N LEU A 371 -1.73 10.62 -11.12
CA LEU A 371 -1.97 10.76 -9.68
C LEU A 371 -2.15 12.24 -9.29
N ALA A 372 -1.34 13.15 -9.84
CA ALA A 372 -1.46 14.58 -9.58
C ALA A 372 -2.82 15.12 -10.06
N GLU A 373 -3.29 14.66 -11.21
CA GLU A 373 -4.59 15.05 -11.77
C GLU A 373 -5.78 14.45 -11.00
N LEU A 374 -5.74 13.15 -10.70
CA LEU A 374 -6.91 12.41 -10.20
C LEU A 374 -7.04 12.44 -8.68
N SER A 375 -5.95 12.52 -7.92
CA SER A 375 -5.98 12.43 -6.44
C SER A 375 -6.81 13.52 -5.73
N PRO A 376 -7.03 14.74 -6.28
CA PRO A 376 -7.97 15.67 -5.69
C PRO A 376 -9.42 15.17 -5.74
N ALA A 377 -9.85 14.63 -6.88
CA ALA A 377 -11.24 14.24 -7.13
C ALA A 377 -11.55 12.80 -6.69
N VAL A 378 -10.61 11.87 -6.87
CA VAL A 378 -10.81 10.43 -6.71
C VAL A 378 -10.29 9.94 -5.37
N GLU A 379 -11.03 9.02 -4.74
CA GLU A 379 -10.57 8.30 -3.55
C GLU A 379 -9.64 7.14 -3.90
N LEU A 380 -8.43 7.49 -4.33
CA LEU A 380 -7.38 6.50 -4.52
C LEU A 380 -7.06 5.83 -3.18
N LEU A 381 -6.62 4.57 -3.19
CA LEU A 381 -6.21 3.83 -2.02
C LEU A 381 -4.76 4.17 -1.61
N PRO A 382 -4.39 4.03 -0.32
CA PRO A 382 -3.03 4.25 0.17
C PRO A 382 -2.09 3.07 -0.16
N GLY A 383 -1.98 2.82 -1.47
CA GLY A 383 -1.33 1.71 -2.16
C GLY A 383 -1.26 0.39 -1.38
N ARG A 384 -0.06 -0.21 -1.18
CA ARG A 384 0.08 -1.63 -0.81
C ARG A 384 -0.52 -1.98 0.56
N PHE A 385 -0.59 -1.01 1.48
CA PHE A 385 -1.21 -1.23 2.79
C PHE A 385 -2.73 -1.31 2.72
N ALA A 386 -3.34 -0.92 1.61
CA ALA A 386 -4.77 -0.94 1.42
C ALA A 386 -5.28 -2.25 0.80
N ALA A 387 -4.40 -3.25 0.68
CA ALA A 387 -4.62 -4.43 -0.13
C ALA A 387 -5.92 -5.18 0.16
N THR A 388 -6.41 -5.01 1.37
CA THR A 388 -7.66 -5.60 1.85
C THR A 388 -8.48 -4.62 2.69
N ALA A 389 -8.08 -3.34 2.78
CA ALA A 389 -8.74 -2.37 3.65
C ALA A 389 -10.26 -2.34 3.36
N PRO A 390 -11.11 -2.23 4.40
CA PRO A 390 -12.55 -2.09 4.22
C PRO A 390 -12.77 -0.82 3.43
N MET A 391 -13.20 -1.01 2.19
CA MET A 391 -13.51 0.11 1.32
C MET A 391 -14.78 0.74 1.87
N SER A 392 -14.69 1.95 2.40
CA SER A 392 -15.91 2.72 2.68
C SER A 392 -16.63 2.97 1.37
N THR A 393 -17.96 3.01 1.41
CA THR A 393 -18.75 3.60 0.33
C THR A 393 -18.28 5.04 0.14
N THR A 394 -17.51 5.26 -0.93
CA THR A 394 -16.95 6.58 -1.27
C THR A 394 -18.11 7.54 -1.55
N GLY A 395 -17.96 8.81 -1.16
CA GLY A 395 -18.88 9.86 -1.61
C GLY A 395 -19.65 10.60 -0.52
N GLN A 396 -19.18 10.61 0.73
CA GLN A 396 -19.70 11.62 1.66
C GLN A 396 -19.20 13.00 1.22
N ASP A 397 -20.14 13.87 0.85
CA ASP A 397 -19.88 15.30 0.71
C ASP A 397 -19.19 15.83 1.97
N GLY A 398 -18.37 16.86 1.82
CA GLY A 398 -17.74 17.56 2.92
C GLY A 398 -16.24 17.30 3.05
N TRP A 399 -15.75 17.43 4.28
CA TRP A 399 -14.33 17.43 4.59
C TRP A 399 -13.71 16.03 4.44
N SER A 400 -12.60 15.94 3.72
CA SER A 400 -11.86 14.71 3.50
C SER A 400 -11.20 14.21 4.78
N ALA A 401 -11.35 12.91 5.10
CA ALA A 401 -10.64 12.30 6.23
C ALA A 401 -9.11 12.43 6.11
N ASN A 402 -8.58 12.54 4.89
CA ASN A 402 -7.16 12.70 4.59
C ASN A 402 -6.65 14.14 4.77
N ALA A 403 -7.54 15.10 5.03
CA ALA A 403 -7.20 16.50 5.14
C ALA A 403 -7.18 17.00 6.59
N GLN A 404 -6.28 17.95 6.85
CA GLN A 404 -5.93 18.47 8.16
C GLN A 404 -5.69 19.98 8.09
N VAL A 405 -6.17 20.71 9.08
CA VAL A 405 -5.75 22.10 9.32
C VAL A 405 -4.61 22.05 10.33
N VAL A 406 -3.44 22.54 9.93
CA VAL A 406 -2.20 22.49 10.69
C VAL A 406 -1.74 23.90 11.01
N ARG A 407 -1.33 24.14 12.25
CA ARG A 407 -0.59 25.34 12.63
C ARG A 407 0.90 25.04 12.48
N ASN A 408 1.62 25.93 11.81
CA ASN A 408 3.08 25.91 11.74
C ASN A 408 3.61 27.19 12.38
N ASP A 409 4.50 27.05 13.36
CA ASP A 409 5.14 28.16 14.06
C ASP A 409 6.49 28.57 13.42
N GLY A 410 6.97 27.81 12.43
CA GLY A 410 8.17 28.13 11.66
C GLY A 410 7.91 28.82 10.32
N LEU A 411 8.92 28.81 9.45
CA LEU A 411 8.76 29.17 8.04
C LEU A 411 7.87 28.12 7.35
N GLY A 412 6.90 28.59 6.56
CA GLY A 412 6.09 27.75 5.69
C GLY A 412 6.80 27.44 4.36
N PRO A 413 6.24 26.52 3.55
CA PRO A 413 6.74 26.22 2.20
C PRO A 413 6.69 27.44 1.25
N ASP A 414 5.89 28.46 1.59
CA ASP A 414 5.84 29.74 0.89
C ASP A 414 6.91 30.75 1.35
N SER A 415 7.90 30.29 2.14
CA SER A 415 8.96 31.11 2.74
C SER A 415 8.45 32.26 3.63
N ARG A 416 7.18 32.20 4.06
CA ARG A 416 6.59 33.17 4.99
C ARG A 416 6.60 32.60 6.40
N GLY A 417 6.58 33.46 7.43
CA GLY A 417 6.61 33.06 8.85
C GLY A 417 5.36 32.28 9.32
N PRO A 418 5.08 32.22 10.64
CA PRO A 418 4.04 31.39 11.22
C PRO A 418 2.67 31.49 10.53
N GLY A 419 1.88 30.42 10.52
CA GLY A 419 0.55 30.43 9.90
C GLY A 419 -0.25 29.14 10.01
N TYR A 420 -1.46 29.17 9.47
CA TYR A 420 -2.33 28.02 9.33
C TYR A 420 -2.28 27.49 7.90
N PHE A 421 -2.22 26.17 7.76
CA PHE A 421 -2.12 25.47 6.50
C PHE A 421 -3.21 24.41 6.41
N VAL A 422 -3.75 24.22 5.21
CA VAL A 422 -4.53 23.02 4.90
C VAL A 422 -3.59 22.05 4.22
N VAL A 423 -3.56 20.82 4.72
CA VAL A 423 -2.72 19.73 4.21
C VAL A 423 -3.60 18.55 3.89
N ASN A 424 -3.39 17.91 2.75
CA ASN A 424 -4.09 16.70 2.36
C ASN A 424 -3.09 15.58 2.03
N LEU A 425 -3.11 14.51 2.83
CA LEU A 425 -2.19 13.40 2.65
C LEU A 425 -2.46 12.58 1.38
N ARG A 426 -3.66 12.67 0.79
CA ARG A 426 -4.01 11.94 -0.43
C ARG A 426 -3.45 12.60 -1.68
N SER A 427 -3.68 13.90 -1.83
CA SER A 427 -3.23 14.66 -3.00
C SER A 427 -1.81 15.20 -2.88
N GLY A 428 -1.19 15.08 -1.70
CA GLY A 428 0.10 15.72 -1.44
C GLY A 428 0.02 17.26 -1.52
N SER A 429 -1.18 17.83 -1.40
CA SER A 429 -1.38 19.27 -1.46
C SER A 429 -1.22 19.91 -0.08
N ALA A 430 -0.54 21.05 -0.03
CA ALA A 430 -0.50 21.92 1.15
C ALA A 430 -0.60 23.39 0.72
N PHE A 431 -1.43 24.18 1.39
CA PHE A 431 -1.52 25.62 1.12
C PHE A 431 -1.81 26.44 2.37
N ARG A 432 -1.27 27.67 2.41
CA ARG A 432 -1.49 28.61 3.51
C ARG A 432 -2.90 29.19 3.47
N LEU A 433 -3.56 29.21 4.62
CA LEU A 433 -4.82 29.92 4.83
C LEU A 433 -4.57 31.41 5.10
N HIS A 434 -5.42 32.26 4.55
CA HIS A 434 -5.50 33.64 4.99
C HIS A 434 -5.94 33.68 6.47
N PRO A 435 -5.33 34.50 7.35
CA PRO A 435 -5.64 34.48 8.79
C PRO A 435 -7.13 34.61 9.12
N ARG A 436 -7.86 35.46 8.37
CA ARG A 436 -9.32 35.63 8.52
C ARG A 436 -10.17 34.40 8.16
N LEU A 437 -9.61 33.44 7.42
CA LEU A 437 -10.30 32.20 7.02
C LEU A 437 -9.94 31.00 7.91
N SER A 438 -8.92 31.12 8.76
CA SER A 438 -8.44 30.01 9.60
C SER A 438 -9.55 29.40 10.47
N SER A 439 -10.30 30.24 11.19
CA SER A 439 -11.40 29.81 12.06
C SER A 439 -12.59 29.23 11.29
N VAL A 440 -12.85 29.75 10.08
CA VAL A 440 -13.90 29.23 9.19
C VAL A 440 -13.53 27.82 8.72
N VAL A 441 -12.31 27.64 8.24
CA VAL A 441 -11.85 26.35 7.71
C VAL A 441 -11.70 25.30 8.82
N ASP A 442 -11.24 25.70 10.01
CA ASP A 442 -11.20 24.82 11.19
C ASP A 442 -12.60 24.34 11.61
N ARG A 443 -13.61 25.21 11.57
CA ARG A 443 -15.03 24.83 11.80
C ARG A 443 -15.56 23.90 10.71
N LEU A 444 -15.25 24.17 9.45
CA LEU A 444 -15.59 23.27 8.33
C LEU A 444 -14.98 21.88 8.50
N ALA A 445 -13.71 21.81 8.94
CA ALA A 445 -13.02 20.54 9.22
C ALA A 445 -13.67 19.74 10.37
N ARG A 446 -14.38 20.41 11.27
CA ARG A 446 -15.18 19.79 12.35
C ARG A 446 -16.62 19.50 11.94
N GLY A 447 -16.98 19.71 10.68
CA GLY A 447 -18.30 19.39 10.11
C GLY A 447 -19.33 20.52 10.17
N ASP A 448 -18.99 21.69 10.69
CA ASP A 448 -19.91 22.83 10.75
C ASP A 448 -19.98 23.55 9.41
N ARG A 449 -20.87 23.09 8.53
CA ARG A 449 -21.08 23.68 7.19
C ARG A 449 -21.71 25.07 7.23
N SER A 450 -22.42 25.41 8.31
CA SER A 450 -23.16 26.68 8.42
C SER A 450 -22.24 27.89 8.39
N VAL A 451 -20.98 27.73 8.80
CA VAL A 451 -19.98 28.80 8.80
C VAL A 451 -19.68 29.34 7.40
N ALA A 452 -19.84 28.52 6.35
CA ALA A 452 -19.63 28.97 4.97
C ALA A 452 -20.67 30.02 4.54
N GLN A 453 -21.88 29.99 5.11
CA GLN A 453 -22.95 30.95 4.83
C GLN A 453 -22.61 32.37 5.31
N GLN A 454 -21.67 32.50 6.24
CA GLN A 454 -21.19 33.79 6.78
C GLN A 454 -20.20 34.49 5.83
N LEU A 455 -19.72 33.78 4.80
CA LEU A 455 -18.83 34.34 3.78
C LEU A 455 -19.65 34.96 2.65
N SER A 456 -19.12 36.05 2.07
CA SER A 456 -19.62 36.54 0.78
C SER A 456 -19.40 35.52 -0.33
N ASP A 457 -20.26 35.51 -1.35
CA ASP A 457 -20.23 34.51 -2.42
C ASP A 457 -18.87 34.45 -3.13
N ARG A 458 -18.23 35.60 -3.36
CA ARG A 458 -16.89 35.67 -3.96
C ARG A 458 -15.84 34.93 -3.11
N VAL A 459 -15.88 35.12 -1.79
CA VAL A 459 -14.92 34.46 -0.88
C VAL A 459 -15.25 32.98 -0.75
N ARG A 460 -16.53 32.62 -0.67
CA ARG A 460 -16.99 31.23 -0.61
C ARG A 460 -16.58 30.45 -1.87
N ASN A 461 -16.81 31.01 -3.06
CA ASN A 461 -16.45 30.37 -4.34
C ASN A 461 -14.94 30.18 -4.46
N ARG A 462 -14.13 31.18 -4.06
CA ARG A 462 -12.67 31.07 -4.08
C ARG A 462 -12.17 30.00 -3.10
N LEU A 463 -12.69 30.01 -1.87
CA LEU A 463 -12.32 29.02 -0.85
C LEU A 463 -12.74 27.61 -1.28
N SER A 464 -13.96 27.45 -1.80
CA SER A 464 -14.46 26.20 -2.33
C SER A 464 -13.57 25.66 -3.45
N GLY A 465 -13.25 26.49 -4.45
CA GLY A 465 -12.33 26.10 -5.52
C GLY A 465 -10.95 25.65 -5.03
N GLN A 466 -10.39 26.33 -4.02
CA GLN A 466 -9.12 25.94 -3.41
C GLN A 466 -9.22 24.62 -2.63
N LEU A 467 -10.28 24.42 -1.84
CA LEU A 467 -10.47 23.20 -1.07
C LEU A 467 -10.77 21.99 -1.97
N VAL A 468 -11.59 22.16 -3.01
CA VAL A 468 -11.89 21.12 -4.00
C VAL A 468 -10.65 20.79 -4.82
N GLY A 469 -9.93 21.80 -5.33
CA GLY A 469 -8.70 21.60 -6.10
C GLY A 469 -7.58 20.90 -5.30
N ALA A 470 -7.55 21.09 -3.98
CA ALA A 470 -6.64 20.37 -3.08
C ALA A 470 -7.18 18.99 -2.62
N GLY A 471 -8.39 18.59 -3.04
CA GLY A 471 -9.06 17.35 -2.62
C GLY A 471 -9.52 17.32 -1.16
N VAL A 472 -9.58 18.48 -0.52
CA VAL A 472 -9.92 18.67 0.90
C VAL A 472 -11.43 18.64 1.12
N TRP A 473 -12.19 19.12 0.12
CA TRP A 473 -13.65 19.17 0.17
C TRP A 473 -14.26 18.45 -1.02
N ARG A 474 -15.38 17.76 -0.80
CA ARG A 474 -16.24 17.17 -1.84
C ARG A 474 -17.62 17.81 -1.82
N GLY A 475 -18.16 18.07 -3.01
CA GLY A 475 -19.44 18.74 -3.20
C GLY A 475 -19.34 20.27 -3.16
N SER A 476 -20.48 20.93 -3.14
CA SER A 476 -20.57 22.38 -2.98
C SER A 476 -20.43 22.80 -1.52
N LEU A 477 -20.03 24.06 -1.30
CA LEU A 477 -19.72 24.66 -0.01
C LEU A 477 -20.75 25.72 0.37
#